data_AF-A0A835CFH4-F1
#
_entry.id   AF-A0A835CFH4-F1
#
_cell.length_a   1.000
_cell.length_b   1.000
_cell.length_c   1.000
_cell.angle_alpha   90.00
_cell.angle_beta   90.00
_cell.angle_gamma   90.00
#
_symmetry.space_group_name_H-M   'P 1'
#
loop_
_entity.id
_entity.type
_entity.pdbx_description
1 polymer ?
#
loop_
_entity_poly.entity_id
_entity_poly.type
_entity_poly.pdbx_seq_one_letter_code
_entity_poly.pdbx_strand_id
1 'polypeptide(L)'
;MDAEVISAGILREVLEAGAVSLIEIRNQIGASTSHLLHESLRLRNIPSRVDVLDDDNAAALRKFCLTYYDIRALILDLALKLDMMRHLDYLPRYQQQILSLEVMKIYAPLAHAVGTKYLSLELEDLSFQYLFPYSYLYVDAWLRSHEGGGRSLIDIYKEELLQTLEADPLLASMVDDISVKGRYKSRFSTMKKILKDGRKAEDVNDVLGLRVILNPRPGDDSLEVGEKACYRTRQIIQSRWKEIPHRTKDYIAKPKANGYRSLHMAVDVSDNGRARPLMEIQIRTSQMDMLAVGGTASHSLYKGGFTDPEEAKRLKTIMLAAAELAALRLKDLPNSNHKGIEMDQRDRVFRLLDKNGDGRISIEELTEVMEELGAPGEDAREMMLLLDSNSDGSLSSDEFDKFQKQVEIVRNLEVRDDQFKKMLDEKLHPAEESGLIQVYSKEFGNRLAS
;
A
#
# COMPACT_ATOMS: atom_id res chain seq x y z
N MET A 1 19.42 2.37 -3.27
CA MET A 1 19.15 3.73 -3.80
C MET A 1 20.49 4.38 -4.10
N ASP A 2 20.56 5.25 -5.10
CA ASP A 2 21.75 6.05 -5.38
C ASP A 2 21.92 7.17 -4.33
N ALA A 3 23.09 7.81 -4.30
CA ALA A 3 23.40 8.84 -3.31
C ALA A 3 22.48 10.07 -3.48
N GLU A 4 22.09 10.36 -4.71
CA GLU A 4 21.24 11.49 -5.08
C GLU A 4 19.83 11.36 -4.50
N VAL A 5 19.20 10.18 -4.60
CA VAL A 5 17.87 9.92 -4.00
C VAL A 5 17.92 9.97 -2.48
N ILE A 6 18.97 9.40 -1.87
CA ILE A 6 19.15 9.45 -0.41
C ILE A 6 19.29 10.89 0.06
N SER A 7 20.12 11.68 -0.63
CA SER A 7 20.31 13.10 -0.34
C SER A 7 19.01 13.89 -0.51
N ALA A 8 18.24 13.62 -1.56
CA ALA A 8 16.94 14.25 -1.78
C ALA A 8 15.94 13.92 -0.66
N GLY A 9 15.92 12.68 -0.17
CA GLY A 9 15.05 12.29 0.95
C GLY A 9 15.39 13.04 2.25
N ILE A 10 16.66 13.16 2.58
CA ILE A 10 17.11 13.89 3.78
C ILE A 10 16.77 15.38 3.67
N LEU A 11 16.97 15.98 2.50
CA LEU A 11 16.76 17.42 2.28
C LEU A 11 15.29 17.80 2.09
N ARG A 12 14.39 16.82 1.97
CA ARG A 12 13.00 17.05 1.61
C ARG A 12 12.29 17.97 2.59
N GLU A 13 12.29 17.61 3.87
CA GLU A 13 11.60 18.37 4.90
C GLU A 13 12.24 19.73 5.15
N VAL A 14 13.57 19.82 5.04
CA VAL A 14 14.33 21.08 5.20
C VAL A 14 13.96 22.08 4.10
N LEU A 15 13.80 21.60 2.86
CA LEU A 15 13.34 22.40 1.74
C LEU A 15 11.87 22.84 1.93
N GLU A 16 11.01 21.93 2.39
CA GLU A 16 9.59 22.24 2.65
C GLU A 16 9.40 23.24 3.79
N ALA A 17 10.25 23.16 4.82
CA ALA A 17 10.29 24.14 5.92
C ALA A 17 10.85 25.51 5.50
N GLY A 18 11.32 25.65 4.25
CA GLY A 18 11.90 26.89 3.74
C GLY A 18 13.28 27.23 4.31
N ALA A 19 13.92 26.30 5.02
CA ALA A 19 15.24 26.52 5.62
C ALA A 19 16.38 26.48 4.58
N VAL A 20 16.14 25.87 3.42
CA VAL A 20 17.04 25.88 2.25
C VAL A 20 16.23 26.05 0.97
N SER A 21 16.82 26.64 -0.06
CA SER A 21 16.22 26.80 -1.39
C SER A 21 16.71 25.75 -2.39
N LEU A 22 15.93 25.50 -3.46
CA LEU A 22 16.33 24.63 -4.56
C LEU A 22 17.64 25.08 -5.25
N ILE A 23 17.91 26.39 -5.25
CA ILE A 23 19.12 26.99 -5.83
C ILE A 23 20.35 26.65 -4.96
N GLU A 24 20.23 26.79 -3.64
CA GLU A 24 21.31 26.43 -2.71
C GLU A 24 21.64 24.94 -2.79
N ILE A 25 20.62 24.08 -2.83
CA ILE A 25 20.83 22.63 -2.99
C ILE A 25 21.51 22.33 -4.33
N ARG A 26 21.10 22.98 -5.41
CA ARG A 26 21.74 22.81 -6.73
C ARG A 26 23.22 23.16 -6.70
N ASN A 27 23.58 24.25 -6.01
CA ASN A 27 24.94 24.78 -5.98
C ASN A 27 25.85 24.02 -5.00
N GLN A 28 25.32 23.54 -3.88
CA GLN A 28 26.12 22.90 -2.82
C GLN A 28 26.13 21.37 -2.91
N ILE A 29 25.03 20.75 -3.33
CA ILE A 29 24.87 19.28 -3.37
C ILE A 29 24.91 18.78 -4.81
N GLY A 30 24.14 19.40 -5.70
CA GLY A 30 24.18 19.11 -7.12
C GLY A 30 22.86 19.25 -7.85
N ALA A 31 22.95 19.40 -9.17
CA ALA A 31 21.79 19.59 -10.05
C ALA A 31 20.84 18.38 -10.05
N SER A 32 21.36 17.15 -9.98
CA SER A 32 20.55 15.93 -9.94
C SER A 32 19.64 15.88 -8.71
N THR A 33 20.19 16.11 -7.50
CA THR A 33 19.42 16.12 -6.25
C THR A 33 18.39 17.26 -6.23
N SER A 34 18.77 18.45 -6.70
CA SER A 34 17.83 19.58 -6.83
C SER A 34 16.67 19.25 -7.78
N HIS A 35 16.95 18.59 -8.91
CA HIS A 35 15.93 18.14 -9.85
C HIS A 35 14.98 17.12 -9.23
N LEU A 36 15.50 16.10 -8.53
CA LEU A 36 14.68 15.09 -7.85
C LEU A 36 13.75 15.70 -6.79
N LEU A 37 14.25 16.67 -6.01
CA LEU A 37 13.44 17.40 -5.03
C LEU A 37 12.33 18.22 -5.68
N HIS A 38 12.64 18.93 -6.77
CA HIS A 38 11.66 19.67 -7.53
C HIS A 38 10.56 18.76 -8.09
N GLU A 39 10.92 17.60 -8.64
CA GLU A 39 9.94 16.62 -9.13
C GLU A 39 9.10 16.01 -8.00
N SER A 40 9.71 15.66 -6.87
CA SER A 40 8.99 15.16 -5.70
C SER A 40 8.02 16.21 -5.14
N LEU A 41 8.33 17.52 -5.21
CA LEU A 41 7.43 18.59 -4.73
C LEU A 41 6.17 18.67 -5.61
N ARG A 42 6.35 18.43 -6.91
CA ARG A 42 5.24 18.38 -7.85
C ARG A 42 4.38 17.14 -7.63
N LEU A 43 4.98 15.97 -7.42
CA LEU A 43 4.26 14.70 -7.16
C LEU A 43 3.31 14.80 -5.97
N ARG A 44 3.76 15.41 -4.86
CA ARG A 44 2.96 15.58 -3.64
C ARG A 44 1.59 16.24 -3.88
N ASN A 45 1.51 17.21 -4.80
CA ASN A 45 0.32 18.03 -5.03
C ASN A 45 -0.54 17.55 -6.21
N ILE A 46 -0.23 16.40 -6.78
CA ILE A 46 -0.97 15.84 -7.93
C ILE A 46 -2.28 15.17 -7.52
N PRO A 47 -2.35 14.35 -6.45
CA PRO A 47 -3.58 13.68 -6.06
C PRO A 47 -4.72 14.65 -5.74
N SER A 48 -4.41 15.82 -5.15
CA SER A 48 -5.41 16.85 -4.82
C SER A 48 -6.06 17.52 -6.03
N ARG A 49 -5.56 17.27 -7.24
CA ARG A 49 -6.08 17.83 -8.50
C ARG A 49 -7.06 16.91 -9.22
N VAL A 50 -7.26 15.71 -8.69
CA VAL A 50 -8.02 14.65 -9.35
C VAL A 50 -8.99 14.07 -8.34
N ASP A 51 -10.20 13.71 -8.79
CA ASP A 51 -11.10 12.96 -7.94
C ASP A 51 -10.55 11.54 -7.77
N VAL A 52 -9.85 11.32 -6.65
CA VAL A 52 -9.20 10.05 -6.30
C VAL A 52 -10.22 8.91 -6.20
N LEU A 53 -11.51 9.22 -6.00
CA LEU A 53 -12.57 8.22 -5.96
C LEU A 53 -12.87 7.59 -7.31
N ASP A 54 -12.65 8.31 -8.40
CA ASP A 54 -12.89 7.81 -9.74
C ASP A 54 -11.70 6.93 -10.17
N ASP A 55 -11.98 5.65 -10.42
CA ASP A 55 -10.97 4.65 -10.77
C ASP A 55 -10.29 4.96 -12.11
N ASP A 56 -11.00 5.58 -13.05
CA ASP A 56 -10.46 5.98 -14.36
C ASP A 56 -9.50 7.16 -14.20
N ASN A 57 -9.91 8.15 -13.41
CA ASN A 57 -9.08 9.28 -13.03
C ASN A 57 -7.82 8.85 -12.27
N ALA A 58 -7.95 7.96 -11.28
CA ALA A 58 -6.82 7.38 -10.58
C ALA A 58 -5.89 6.62 -11.55
N ALA A 59 -6.44 5.85 -12.49
CA ALA A 59 -5.64 5.14 -13.50
C ALA A 59 -4.89 6.09 -14.44
N ALA A 60 -5.56 7.14 -14.93
CA ALA A 60 -4.96 8.17 -15.75
C ALA A 60 -3.83 8.89 -14.99
N LEU A 61 -4.04 9.19 -13.71
CA LEU A 61 -3.04 9.82 -12.86
C LEU A 61 -1.79 8.94 -12.68
N ARG A 62 -1.99 7.63 -12.43
CA ARG A 62 -0.87 6.69 -12.35
C ARG A 62 -0.06 6.65 -13.64
N LYS A 63 -0.76 6.61 -14.79
CA LYS A 63 -0.11 6.66 -16.11
C LYS A 63 0.65 7.95 -16.33
N PHE A 64 0.08 9.08 -15.91
CA PHE A 64 0.75 10.39 -15.96
C PHE A 64 2.02 10.41 -15.12
N CYS A 65 1.96 9.93 -13.87
CA CYS A 65 3.13 9.86 -12.99
C CYS A 65 4.27 9.03 -13.62
N LEU A 66 3.95 7.85 -14.15
CA LEU A 66 4.93 6.96 -14.79
C LEU A 66 5.52 7.50 -16.10
N THR A 67 4.81 8.40 -16.78
CA THR A 67 5.24 8.96 -18.07
C THR A 67 6.08 10.22 -17.92
N TYR A 68 5.78 11.05 -16.90
CA TYR A 68 6.29 12.41 -16.82
C TYR A 68 7.36 12.66 -15.76
N TYR A 69 7.46 11.80 -14.75
CA TYR A 69 8.36 12.00 -13.62
C TYR A 69 9.52 11.02 -13.66
N ASP A 70 10.68 11.45 -13.17
CA ASP A 70 11.80 10.57 -12.89
C ASP A 70 11.33 9.49 -11.91
N ILE A 71 11.56 8.23 -12.28
CA ILE A 71 11.22 7.07 -11.46
C ILE A 71 11.86 7.14 -10.07
N ARG A 72 13.04 7.77 -9.95
CA ARG A 72 13.74 7.99 -8.68
C ARG A 72 13.01 8.97 -7.77
N ALA A 73 12.44 10.04 -8.33
CA ALA A 73 11.61 10.97 -7.58
C ALA A 73 10.29 10.32 -7.15
N LEU A 74 9.72 9.45 -7.99
CA LEU A 74 8.53 8.67 -7.65
C LEU A 74 8.80 7.66 -6.53
N ILE A 75 9.94 6.95 -6.58
CA ILE A 75 10.37 6.03 -5.52
C ILE A 75 10.62 6.78 -4.21
N LEU A 76 11.20 7.97 -4.26
CA LEU A 76 11.35 8.84 -3.10
C LEU A 76 9.98 9.18 -2.49
N ASP A 77 9.03 9.64 -3.30
CA ASP A 77 7.68 10.00 -2.83
C ASP A 77 6.94 8.79 -2.24
N LEU A 78 7.10 7.61 -2.82
CA LEU A 78 6.56 6.35 -2.29
C LEU A 78 7.16 5.99 -0.92
N ALA A 79 8.46 6.22 -0.71
CA ALA A 79 9.11 5.98 0.56
C ALA A 79 8.61 6.96 1.65
N LEU A 80 8.42 8.23 1.29
CA LEU A 80 7.84 9.25 2.18
C LEU A 80 6.38 8.92 2.53
N LYS A 81 5.58 8.50 1.54
CA LYS A 81 4.20 8.04 1.78
C LYS A 81 4.15 6.81 2.69
N LEU A 82 5.10 5.88 2.55
CA LEU A 82 5.19 4.73 3.44
C LEU A 82 5.50 5.15 4.88
N ASP A 83 6.44 6.07 5.06
CA ASP A 83 6.77 6.59 6.39
C ASP A 83 5.57 7.30 7.05
N MET A 84 4.87 8.15 6.29
CA MET A 84 3.62 8.79 6.73
C MET A 84 2.56 7.75 7.14
N MET A 85 2.34 6.70 6.32
CA MET A 85 1.34 5.67 6.60
C MET A 85 1.68 4.84 7.85
N ARG A 86 2.97 4.67 8.18
CA ARG A 86 3.40 3.99 9.42
C ARG A 86 3.13 4.80 10.68
N HIS A 87 2.92 6.11 10.55
CA HIS A 87 2.72 7.01 11.67
C HIS A 87 1.38 7.74 11.61
N LEU A 88 0.41 7.28 10.81
CA LEU A 88 -0.84 8.02 10.53
C LEU A 88 -1.72 8.31 11.77
N ASP A 89 -1.45 7.65 12.90
CA ASP A 89 -2.24 7.71 14.14
C ASP A 89 -2.34 9.12 14.75
N TYR A 90 -1.43 10.04 14.45
CA TYR A 90 -1.52 11.43 14.95
C TYR A 90 -2.60 12.27 14.24
N LEU A 91 -3.16 11.77 13.13
CA LEU A 91 -4.20 12.46 12.37
C LEU A 91 -5.60 12.04 12.83
N PRO A 92 -6.62 12.91 12.69
CA PRO A 92 -8.02 12.50 12.87
C PRO A 92 -8.42 11.38 11.90
N ARG A 93 -9.34 10.50 12.35
CA ARG A 93 -9.78 9.29 11.61
C ARG A 93 -10.19 9.55 10.16
N TYR A 94 -10.90 10.65 9.88
CA TYR A 94 -11.33 10.97 8.52
C TYR A 94 -10.13 11.25 7.60
N GLN A 95 -9.10 11.95 8.09
CA GLN A 95 -7.87 12.21 7.33
C GLN A 95 -7.08 10.92 7.13
N GLN A 96 -7.01 10.07 8.16
CA GLN A 96 -6.40 8.75 8.04
C GLN A 96 -7.05 7.94 6.90
N GLN A 97 -8.38 7.93 6.82
CA GLN A 97 -9.14 7.21 5.80
C GLN A 97 -8.95 7.81 4.39
N ILE A 98 -8.96 9.14 4.25
CA ILE A 98 -8.75 9.81 2.96
C ILE A 98 -7.34 9.51 2.43
N LEU A 99 -6.31 9.71 3.25
CA LEU A 99 -4.93 9.44 2.88
C LEU A 99 -4.72 7.95 2.57
N SER A 100 -5.34 7.07 3.35
CA SER A 100 -5.29 5.63 3.11
C SER A 100 -5.96 5.22 1.80
N LEU A 101 -7.06 5.90 1.42
CA LEU A 101 -7.74 5.67 0.15
C LEU A 101 -6.88 6.13 -1.04
N GLU A 102 -6.26 7.29 -0.91
CA GLU A 102 -5.29 7.82 -1.86
C GLU A 102 -4.11 6.86 -2.05
N VAL A 103 -3.55 6.37 -0.94
CA VAL A 103 -2.46 5.39 -0.96
C VAL A 103 -2.91 4.09 -1.63
N MET A 104 -4.08 3.56 -1.28
CA MET A 104 -4.62 2.32 -1.85
C MET A 104 -4.86 2.44 -3.36
N LYS A 105 -5.41 3.56 -3.82
CA LYS A 105 -5.77 3.75 -5.24
C LYS A 105 -4.63 4.22 -6.11
N ILE A 106 -3.69 5.00 -5.60
CA ILE A 106 -2.65 5.65 -6.41
C ILE A 106 -1.28 5.06 -6.09
N TYR A 107 -0.84 5.19 -4.85
CA TYR A 107 0.56 4.94 -4.47
C TYR A 107 0.92 3.46 -4.41
N ALA A 108 0.08 2.61 -3.83
CA ALA A 108 0.31 1.17 -3.79
C ALA A 108 0.42 0.56 -5.21
N PRO A 109 -0.47 0.88 -6.16
CA PRO A 109 -0.32 0.44 -7.55
C PRO A 109 0.87 1.09 -8.29
N LEU A 110 1.22 2.34 -7.99
CA LEU A 110 2.43 2.97 -8.53
C LEU A 110 3.70 2.25 -8.06
N ALA A 111 3.78 1.93 -6.76
CA ALA A 111 4.87 1.14 -6.20
C ALA A 111 5.02 -0.21 -6.91
N HIS A 112 3.90 -0.86 -7.23
CA HIS A 112 3.92 -2.07 -8.03
C HIS A 112 4.49 -1.84 -9.43
N ALA A 113 4.03 -0.79 -10.11
CA ALA A 113 4.41 -0.46 -11.49
C ALA A 113 5.90 -0.11 -11.62
N VAL A 114 6.50 0.58 -10.64
CA VAL A 114 7.94 0.89 -10.63
C VAL A 114 8.82 -0.26 -10.14
N GLY A 115 8.24 -1.43 -9.87
CA GLY A 115 8.96 -2.63 -9.46
C GLY A 115 9.25 -2.73 -7.95
N THR A 116 8.73 -1.82 -7.14
CA THR A 116 8.89 -1.82 -5.67
C THR A 116 7.77 -2.60 -4.98
N LYS A 117 7.73 -3.91 -5.22
CA LYS A 117 6.64 -4.76 -4.72
C LYS A 117 6.51 -4.78 -3.20
N TYR A 118 7.61 -4.68 -2.46
CA TYR A 118 7.57 -4.65 -1.00
C TYR A 118 6.84 -3.40 -0.49
N LEU A 119 7.20 -2.22 -0.99
CA LEU A 119 6.52 -0.96 -0.67
C LEU A 119 5.03 -1.06 -1.02
N SER A 120 4.71 -1.57 -2.21
CA SER A 120 3.32 -1.77 -2.64
C SER A 120 2.50 -2.60 -1.65
N LEU A 121 3.02 -3.75 -1.22
CA LEU A 121 2.32 -4.65 -0.29
C LEU A 121 2.15 -4.02 1.10
N GLU A 122 3.14 -3.27 1.57
CA GLU A 122 3.09 -2.62 2.88
C GLU A 122 2.12 -1.44 2.88
N LEU A 123 2.15 -0.61 1.84
CA LEU A 123 1.18 0.47 1.63
C LEU A 123 -0.25 -0.08 1.55
N GLU A 124 -0.47 -1.18 0.82
CA GLU A 124 -1.79 -1.84 0.76
C GLU A 124 -2.26 -2.31 2.14
N ASP A 125 -1.38 -2.90 2.96
CA ASP A 125 -1.76 -3.42 4.28
C ASP A 125 -2.06 -2.30 5.28
N LEU A 126 -1.24 -1.24 5.30
CA LEU A 126 -1.48 -0.04 6.11
C LEU A 126 -2.77 0.65 5.68
N SER A 127 -2.98 0.86 4.38
CA SER A 127 -4.24 1.42 3.89
C SER A 127 -5.45 0.57 4.30
N PHE A 128 -5.35 -0.76 4.23
CA PHE A 128 -6.43 -1.65 4.65
C PHE A 128 -6.77 -1.49 6.13
N GLN A 129 -5.75 -1.33 6.99
CA GLN A 129 -5.92 -1.12 8.43
C GLN A 129 -6.79 0.11 8.74
N TYR A 130 -6.52 1.24 8.09
CA TYR A 130 -7.26 2.47 8.36
C TYR A 130 -8.60 2.55 7.62
N LEU A 131 -8.71 1.97 6.41
CA LEU A 131 -9.95 1.99 5.63
C LEU A 131 -11.01 1.05 6.20
N PHE A 132 -10.59 -0.13 6.68
CA PHE A 132 -11.49 -1.21 7.11
C PHE A 132 -10.98 -1.86 8.42
N PRO A 133 -10.91 -1.10 9.52
CA PRO A 133 -10.30 -1.55 10.77
C PRO A 133 -10.96 -2.80 11.36
N TYR A 134 -12.28 -2.96 11.23
CA TYR A 134 -12.98 -4.14 11.76
C TYR A 134 -12.60 -5.39 10.97
N SER A 135 -12.66 -5.30 9.64
CA SER A 135 -12.23 -6.38 8.76
C SER A 135 -10.75 -6.73 8.94
N TYR A 136 -9.90 -5.72 9.10
CA TYR A 136 -8.47 -5.92 9.34
C TYR A 136 -8.23 -6.75 10.59
N LEU A 137 -8.85 -6.36 11.71
CA LEU A 137 -8.72 -7.06 12.98
C LEU A 137 -9.33 -8.46 12.94
N TYR A 138 -10.44 -8.65 12.21
CA TYR A 138 -11.03 -9.97 12.05
C TYR A 138 -10.08 -10.93 11.32
N VAL A 139 -9.49 -10.46 10.22
CA VAL A 139 -8.47 -11.22 9.49
C VAL A 139 -7.24 -11.45 10.38
N ASP A 140 -6.79 -10.46 11.14
CA ASP A 140 -5.67 -10.61 12.07
C ASP A 140 -5.93 -11.68 13.14
N ALA A 141 -7.10 -11.65 13.77
CA ALA A 141 -7.49 -12.63 14.78
C ALA A 141 -7.57 -14.04 14.20
N TRP A 142 -8.14 -14.19 13.00
CA TRP A 142 -8.18 -15.47 12.30
C TRP A 142 -6.77 -15.96 11.92
N LEU A 143 -5.87 -15.08 11.51
CA LEU A 143 -4.47 -15.44 11.24
C LEU A 143 -3.76 -15.93 12.51
N ARG A 144 -3.96 -15.22 13.63
CA ARG A 144 -3.36 -15.55 14.92
C ARG A 144 -3.93 -16.81 15.57
N SER A 145 -5.21 -17.14 15.36
CA SER A 145 -5.80 -18.37 15.91
C SER A 145 -5.14 -19.64 15.36
N HIS A 146 -4.48 -19.53 14.20
CA HIS A 146 -3.68 -20.61 13.62
C HIS A 146 -2.25 -20.66 14.19
N GLU A 147 -1.77 -19.62 14.87
CA GLU A 147 -0.49 -19.59 15.57
C GLU A 147 -0.67 -20.15 16.99
N GLY A 148 0.10 -21.19 17.36
CA GLY A 148 0.03 -21.75 18.72
C GLY A 148 0.49 -20.70 19.74
N GLY A 149 -0.31 -20.46 20.79
CA GLY A 149 -0.21 -19.33 21.73
C GLY A 149 1.04 -19.21 22.61
N GLY A 150 2.25 -19.32 22.05
CA GLY A 150 3.52 -19.11 22.75
C GLY A 150 4.66 -18.62 21.86
N ARG A 151 5.01 -19.38 20.80
CA ARG A 151 5.99 -19.00 19.76
C ARG A 151 5.31 -19.06 18.40
N SER A 152 5.62 -18.12 17.50
CA SER A 152 5.09 -18.21 16.14
C SER A 152 5.55 -19.51 15.49
N LEU A 153 4.61 -20.26 14.94
CA LEU A 153 4.91 -21.49 14.19
C LEU A 153 5.86 -21.23 13.03
N ILE A 154 5.84 -20.00 12.48
CA ILE A 154 6.78 -19.62 11.43
C ILE A 154 8.22 -19.66 11.94
N ASP A 155 8.46 -19.25 13.18
CA ASP A 155 9.80 -19.20 13.76
C ASP A 155 10.29 -20.62 14.07
N ILE A 156 9.40 -21.46 14.58
CA ILE A 156 9.67 -22.89 14.79
C ILE A 156 10.05 -23.55 13.46
N TYR A 157 9.20 -23.45 12.44
CA TYR A 157 9.47 -24.06 11.13
C TYR A 157 10.67 -23.43 10.42
N LYS A 158 10.94 -22.15 10.65
CA LYS A 158 12.15 -21.47 10.15
C LYS A 158 13.40 -22.08 10.77
N GLU A 159 13.46 -22.19 12.10
CA GLU A 159 14.60 -22.76 12.83
C GLU A 159 14.83 -24.22 12.43
N GLU A 160 13.76 -25.04 12.41
CA GLU A 160 13.82 -26.45 12.01
C GLU A 160 14.29 -26.62 10.57
N LEU A 161 13.76 -25.82 9.63
CA LEU A 161 14.17 -25.88 8.23
C LEU A 161 15.63 -25.46 8.09
N LEU A 162 16.06 -24.38 8.73
CA LEU A 162 17.44 -23.91 8.67
C LEU A 162 18.41 -25.00 9.15
N GLN A 163 18.16 -25.59 10.32
CA GLN A 163 18.97 -26.69 10.85
C GLN A 163 19.02 -27.89 9.89
N THR A 164 17.90 -28.22 9.26
CA THR A 164 17.84 -29.33 8.31
C THR A 164 18.64 -29.05 7.04
N LEU A 165 18.62 -27.81 6.55
CA LEU A 165 19.37 -27.39 5.38
C LEU A 165 20.87 -27.34 5.66
N GLU A 166 21.28 -26.81 6.80
CA GLU A 166 22.69 -26.72 7.22
C GLU A 166 23.31 -28.11 7.45
N ALA A 167 22.52 -29.10 7.87
CA ALA A 167 22.98 -30.46 8.07
C ALA A 167 23.22 -31.26 6.77
N ASP A 168 22.78 -30.77 5.60
CA ASP A 168 22.95 -31.48 4.32
C ASP A 168 24.35 -31.27 3.73
N PRO A 169 25.20 -32.31 3.62
CA PRO A 169 26.58 -32.13 3.15
C PRO A 169 26.68 -31.68 1.69
N LEU A 170 25.72 -32.11 0.87
CA LEU A 170 25.69 -31.76 -0.55
C LEU A 170 25.36 -30.28 -0.72
N LEU A 171 24.33 -29.78 -0.02
CA LEU A 171 24.00 -28.36 -0.02
C LEU A 171 25.14 -27.50 0.56
N ALA A 172 25.74 -27.92 1.68
CA ALA A 172 26.88 -27.21 2.30
C ALA A 172 28.11 -27.07 1.37
N SER A 173 28.27 -27.98 0.40
CA SER A 173 29.31 -27.89 -0.63
C SER A 173 29.01 -26.87 -1.74
N MET A 174 27.74 -26.48 -1.91
CA MET A 174 27.26 -25.60 -2.99
C MET A 174 27.07 -24.14 -2.56
N VAL A 175 26.81 -23.89 -1.28
CA VAL A 175 26.50 -22.54 -0.74
C VAL A 175 27.46 -22.16 0.37
N ASP A 176 27.69 -20.85 0.54
CA ASP A 176 28.43 -20.29 1.67
C ASP A 176 27.52 -19.96 2.84
N ASP A 177 26.28 -19.56 2.55
CA ASP A 177 25.30 -19.11 3.55
C ASP A 177 23.87 -19.48 3.15
N ILE A 178 23.03 -19.72 4.17
CA ILE A 178 21.62 -20.07 4.04
C ILE A 178 20.81 -19.16 4.96
N SER A 179 19.91 -18.36 4.39
CA SER A 179 18.99 -17.53 5.14
C SER A 179 17.55 -18.02 4.95
N VAL A 180 16.93 -18.51 6.02
CA VAL A 180 15.47 -18.79 6.05
C VAL A 180 14.74 -17.62 6.71
N LYS A 181 13.81 -16.99 5.99
CA LYS A 181 13.00 -15.87 6.47
C LYS A 181 11.54 -16.29 6.59
N GLY A 182 10.89 -15.93 7.70
CA GLY A 182 9.44 -16.01 7.83
C GLY A 182 8.77 -15.05 6.84
N ARG A 183 7.69 -15.50 6.20
CA ARG A 183 6.86 -14.71 5.30
C ARG A 183 5.41 -14.89 5.70
N TYR A 184 4.85 -13.86 6.31
CA TYR A 184 3.40 -13.75 6.45
C TYR A 184 2.82 -13.15 5.18
N LYS A 185 1.66 -13.65 4.77
CA LYS A 185 0.87 -12.97 3.77
C LYS A 185 0.18 -11.75 4.41
N SER A 186 0.19 -10.61 3.71
CA SER A 186 -0.44 -9.39 4.25
C SER A 186 -1.93 -9.63 4.51
N ARG A 187 -2.47 -8.97 5.54
CA ARG A 187 -3.88 -9.07 5.92
C ARG A 187 -4.76 -8.62 4.77
N PHE A 188 -4.38 -7.57 4.05
CA PHE A 188 -5.08 -7.14 2.84
C PHE A 188 -5.10 -8.23 1.75
N SER A 189 -3.96 -8.87 1.47
CA SER A 189 -3.90 -9.95 0.48
C SER A 189 -4.69 -11.19 0.92
N THR A 190 -4.81 -11.42 2.23
CA THR A 190 -5.65 -12.47 2.81
C THR A 190 -7.12 -12.14 2.65
N MET A 191 -7.54 -10.95 3.06
CA MET A 191 -8.87 -10.41 2.86
C MET A 191 -9.32 -10.53 1.39
N LYS A 192 -8.50 -10.03 0.46
CA LYS A 192 -8.77 -10.10 -0.98
C LYS A 192 -8.92 -11.54 -1.50
N LYS A 193 -8.17 -12.51 -0.95
CA LYS A 193 -8.32 -13.93 -1.32
C LYS A 193 -9.60 -14.54 -0.74
N ILE A 194 -9.98 -14.21 0.50
CA ILE A 194 -11.19 -14.72 1.16
C ILE A 194 -12.44 -14.20 0.46
N LEU A 195 -12.47 -12.90 0.15
CA LEU A 195 -13.63 -12.28 -0.47
C LEU A 195 -13.80 -12.62 -1.95
N LYS A 196 -12.74 -13.03 -2.65
CA LYS A 196 -12.83 -13.45 -4.05
C LYS A 196 -13.76 -14.66 -4.20
N ASP A 197 -14.75 -14.52 -5.09
CA ASP A 197 -15.85 -15.47 -5.26
C ASP A 197 -15.43 -16.94 -5.36
N GLY A 198 -16.16 -17.80 -4.64
CA GLY A 198 -16.12 -19.26 -4.78
C GLY A 198 -15.05 -20.02 -3.97
N ARG A 199 -14.19 -19.36 -3.17
CA ARG A 199 -13.19 -20.04 -2.33
C ARG A 199 -13.65 -20.17 -0.89
N LYS A 200 -13.47 -21.35 -0.29
CA LYS A 200 -13.67 -21.57 1.15
C LYS A 200 -12.50 -20.99 1.95
N ALA A 201 -12.70 -20.72 3.24
CA ALA A 201 -11.61 -20.33 4.15
C ALA A 201 -10.47 -21.35 4.14
N GLU A 202 -10.82 -22.63 4.09
CA GLU A 202 -9.95 -23.79 3.96
C GLU A 202 -9.08 -23.73 2.68
N ASP A 203 -9.54 -23.04 1.63
CA ASP A 203 -8.80 -22.84 0.39
C ASP A 203 -7.84 -21.64 0.46
N VAL A 204 -7.94 -20.80 1.49
CA VAL A 204 -7.01 -19.70 1.80
C VAL A 204 -5.77 -20.28 2.46
N ASN A 205 -5.14 -21.13 1.67
CA ASN A 205 -3.82 -21.68 1.84
C ASN A 205 -2.78 -20.59 1.51
N ASP A 206 -1.56 -20.73 2.03
CA ASP A 206 -0.46 -19.76 1.90
C ASP A 206 -0.56 -18.54 2.85
N VAL A 207 -1.14 -18.72 4.03
CA VAL A 207 -1.08 -17.71 5.11
C VAL A 207 0.34 -17.60 5.66
N LEU A 208 0.89 -18.76 6.00
CA LEU A 208 2.26 -18.93 6.48
C LEU A 208 3.15 -19.26 5.29
N GLY A 209 4.35 -18.73 5.29
CA GLY A 209 5.34 -19.08 4.30
C GLY A 209 6.76 -18.90 4.80
N LEU A 210 7.68 -19.62 4.16
CA LEU A 210 9.11 -19.46 4.38
C LEU A 210 9.77 -19.03 3.08
N ARG A 211 10.79 -18.18 3.20
CA ARG A 211 11.67 -17.84 2.09
C ARG A 211 13.07 -18.33 2.39
N VAL A 212 13.55 -19.27 1.59
CA VAL A 212 14.93 -19.74 1.62
C VAL A 212 15.73 -18.95 0.60
N ILE A 213 16.74 -18.23 1.08
CA ILE A 213 17.71 -17.48 0.29
C ILE A 213 19.05 -18.20 0.41
N LEU A 214 19.56 -18.68 -0.71
CA LEU A 214 20.82 -19.41 -0.79
C LEU A 214 21.91 -18.48 -1.33
N ASN A 215 23.05 -18.38 -0.67
CA ASN A 215 24.21 -17.67 -1.21
C ASN A 215 25.17 -18.66 -1.86
N PRO A 216 25.16 -18.82 -3.21
CA PRO A 216 26.01 -19.79 -3.88
C PRO A 216 27.49 -19.43 -3.69
N ARG A 217 28.36 -20.44 -3.60
CA ARG A 217 29.80 -20.20 -3.51
C ARG A 217 30.31 -19.44 -4.74
N PRO A 218 31.29 -18.53 -4.57
CA PRO A 218 31.90 -17.81 -5.70
C PRO A 218 32.70 -18.76 -6.58
N GLY A 219 32.55 -18.62 -7.90
CA GLY A 219 33.23 -19.41 -8.93
C GLY A 219 32.62 -19.15 -10.31
N ASP A 220 33.29 -19.58 -11.38
CA ASP A 220 32.86 -19.36 -12.77
C ASP A 220 31.45 -19.94 -13.04
N ASP A 221 31.07 -21.01 -12.34
CA ASP A 221 29.77 -21.69 -12.48
C ASP A 221 28.74 -21.28 -11.40
N SER A 222 28.94 -20.17 -10.69
CA SER A 222 28.12 -19.78 -9.52
C SER A 222 26.61 -19.74 -9.81
N LEU A 223 26.21 -19.36 -11.04
CA LEU A 223 24.81 -19.36 -11.46
C LEU A 223 24.22 -20.77 -11.50
N GLU A 224 24.91 -21.71 -12.15
CA GLU A 224 24.46 -23.10 -12.29
C GLU A 224 24.47 -23.82 -10.93
N VAL A 225 25.51 -23.59 -10.12
CA VAL A 225 25.61 -24.08 -8.74
C VAL A 225 24.45 -23.56 -7.90
N GLY A 226 24.10 -22.27 -8.02
CA GLY A 226 22.97 -21.67 -7.33
C GLY A 226 21.62 -22.26 -7.70
N GLU A 227 21.40 -22.55 -8.99
CA GLU A 227 20.19 -23.23 -9.46
C GLU A 227 20.12 -24.67 -8.94
N LYS A 228 21.21 -25.44 -9.00
CA LYS A 228 21.32 -26.78 -8.42
C LYS A 228 21.04 -26.78 -6.92
N ALA A 229 21.57 -25.79 -6.19
CA ALA A 229 21.34 -25.63 -4.75
C ALA A 229 19.84 -25.40 -4.44
N CYS A 230 19.11 -24.65 -5.28
CA CYS A 230 17.68 -24.44 -5.13
C CYS A 230 16.90 -25.77 -5.27
N TYR A 231 17.25 -26.60 -6.27
CA TYR A 231 16.63 -27.91 -6.45
C TYR A 231 17.01 -28.90 -5.34
N ARG A 232 18.25 -28.86 -4.83
CA ARG A 232 18.65 -29.67 -3.67
C ARG A 232 17.86 -29.28 -2.42
N THR A 233 17.71 -27.98 -2.18
CA THR A 233 16.89 -27.44 -1.08
C THR A 233 15.45 -27.95 -1.15
N ARG A 234 14.85 -28.00 -2.36
CA ARG A 234 13.51 -28.58 -2.55
C ARG A 234 13.46 -30.06 -2.15
N GLN A 235 14.45 -30.86 -2.51
CA GLN A 235 14.51 -32.28 -2.12
C GLN A 235 14.58 -32.45 -0.60
N ILE A 236 15.36 -31.60 0.08
CA ILE A 236 15.46 -31.62 1.54
C ILE A 236 14.11 -31.28 2.17
N ILE A 237 13.43 -30.25 1.68
CA ILE A 237 12.09 -29.86 2.14
C ILE A 237 11.08 -31.01 1.96
N GLN A 238 11.08 -31.69 0.81
CA GLN A 238 10.20 -32.83 0.52
C GLN A 238 10.43 -34.02 1.48
N SER A 239 11.62 -34.15 2.07
CA SER A 239 11.89 -35.18 3.07
C SER A 239 11.25 -34.89 4.44
N ARG A 240 10.90 -33.62 4.70
CA ARG A 240 10.32 -33.17 5.97
C ARG A 240 8.82 -32.96 5.90
N TRP A 241 8.33 -32.32 4.83
CA TRP A 241 6.92 -32.00 4.67
C TRP A 241 6.38 -32.54 3.36
N LYS A 242 5.13 -32.97 3.39
CA LYS A 242 4.44 -33.49 2.21
C LYS A 242 4.14 -32.35 1.25
N GLU A 243 4.75 -32.38 0.07
CA GLU A 243 4.45 -31.45 -1.02
C GLU A 243 3.03 -31.68 -1.55
N ILE A 244 2.29 -30.60 -1.76
CA ILE A 244 0.97 -30.66 -2.37
C ILE A 244 1.10 -30.68 -3.91
N PRO A 245 0.57 -31.72 -4.58
CA PRO A 245 0.60 -31.81 -6.03
C PRO A 245 -0.03 -30.59 -6.72
N HIS A 246 0.48 -30.23 -7.89
CA HIS A 246 0.01 -29.12 -8.73
C HIS A 246 0.09 -27.71 -8.12
N ARG A 247 0.69 -27.55 -6.92
CA ARG A 247 0.93 -26.25 -6.28
C ARG A 247 2.37 -25.75 -6.40
N THR A 248 3.18 -26.46 -7.17
CA THR A 248 4.59 -26.10 -7.40
C THR A 248 4.77 -25.29 -8.67
N LYS A 249 5.55 -24.22 -8.59
CA LYS A 249 5.83 -23.31 -9.70
C LYS A 249 7.33 -23.10 -9.81
N ASP A 250 7.88 -23.54 -10.94
CA ASP A 250 9.31 -23.42 -11.22
C ASP A 250 9.58 -22.16 -12.06
N TYR A 251 9.80 -21.04 -11.38
CA TYR A 251 10.19 -19.79 -12.05
C TYR A 251 11.71 -19.70 -12.30
N ILE A 252 12.50 -20.71 -11.90
CA ILE A 252 13.92 -20.78 -12.27
C ILE A 252 14.02 -21.24 -13.72
N ALA A 253 13.33 -22.31 -14.06
CA ALA A 253 13.27 -22.87 -15.41
C ALA A 253 12.37 -22.07 -16.35
N LYS A 254 11.27 -21.49 -15.83
CA LYS A 254 10.36 -20.63 -16.59
C LYS A 254 10.17 -19.27 -15.89
N PRO A 255 11.14 -18.35 -16.03
CA PRO A 255 11.05 -17.01 -15.44
C PRO A 255 9.80 -16.26 -15.88
N LYS A 256 9.30 -15.36 -15.01
CA LYS A 256 8.20 -14.46 -15.41
C LYS A 256 8.70 -13.39 -16.37
N ALA A 257 7.77 -12.73 -17.07
CA ALA A 257 8.07 -11.64 -18.01
C ALA A 257 8.90 -10.50 -17.41
N ASN A 258 8.77 -10.25 -16.10
CA ASN A 258 9.54 -9.24 -15.37
C ASN A 258 10.91 -9.74 -14.86
N GLY A 259 11.40 -10.89 -15.33
CA GLY A 259 12.67 -11.48 -14.91
C GLY A 259 12.64 -12.17 -13.54
N TYR A 260 11.49 -12.28 -12.89
CA TYR A 260 11.37 -12.94 -11.58
C TYR A 260 11.71 -14.43 -11.66
N ARG A 261 12.62 -14.89 -10.79
CA ARG A 261 13.06 -16.28 -10.64
C ARG A 261 12.98 -16.75 -9.19
N SER A 262 12.38 -17.91 -8.95
CA SER A 262 12.27 -18.61 -7.66
C SER A 262 11.53 -19.95 -7.84
N LEU A 263 11.81 -20.95 -7.01
CA LEU A 263 10.93 -22.12 -6.88
C LEU A 263 9.88 -21.85 -5.82
N HIS A 264 8.60 -22.04 -6.15
CA HIS A 264 7.51 -21.95 -5.18
C HIS A 264 6.91 -23.34 -5.01
N MET A 265 6.68 -23.76 -3.77
CA MET A 265 5.99 -25.01 -3.45
C MET A 265 5.06 -24.79 -2.26
N ALA A 266 3.97 -25.54 -2.20
CA ALA A 266 3.09 -25.59 -1.04
C ALA A 266 3.30 -26.92 -0.32
N VAL A 267 3.46 -26.88 1.00
CA VAL A 267 3.68 -28.06 1.83
C VAL A 267 2.63 -28.15 2.93
N ASP A 268 2.30 -29.38 3.29
CA ASP A 268 1.46 -29.67 4.45
C ASP A 268 2.34 -29.77 5.71
N VAL A 269 2.05 -28.88 6.67
CA VAL A 269 2.71 -28.77 7.97
C VAL A 269 1.78 -29.18 9.11
N SER A 270 0.68 -29.87 8.80
CA SER A 270 -0.24 -30.40 9.81
C SER A 270 0.49 -31.44 10.66
N ASP A 271 0.35 -31.32 11.98
CA ASP A 271 0.99 -32.20 12.95
C ASP A 271 -0.01 -32.61 14.04
N ASN A 272 0.09 -33.85 14.52
CA ASN A 272 -0.66 -34.38 15.66
C ASN A 272 -2.20 -34.13 15.60
N GLY A 273 -2.80 -34.30 14.42
CA GLY A 273 -4.26 -34.21 14.24
C GLY A 273 -4.82 -32.77 14.21
N ARG A 274 -3.98 -31.74 14.34
CA ARG A 274 -4.39 -30.35 14.12
C ARG A 274 -4.22 -30.01 12.64
N ALA A 275 -5.34 -29.84 11.93
CA ALA A 275 -5.33 -29.33 10.57
C ALA A 275 -4.73 -27.92 10.56
N ARG A 276 -3.69 -27.69 9.76
CA ARG A 276 -3.06 -26.37 9.59
C ARG A 276 -3.18 -25.92 8.14
N PRO A 277 -3.23 -24.60 7.88
CA PRO A 277 -3.16 -24.08 6.52
C PRO A 277 -1.86 -24.52 5.85
N LEU A 278 -1.92 -24.76 4.53
CA LEU A 278 -0.70 -25.09 3.79
C LEU A 278 0.31 -23.95 3.87
N MET A 279 1.58 -24.31 4.02
CA MET A 279 2.69 -23.36 4.07
C MET A 279 3.32 -23.20 2.68
N GLU A 280 3.47 -21.96 2.21
CA GLU A 280 4.17 -21.67 0.96
C GLU A 280 5.68 -21.51 1.21
N ILE A 281 6.52 -22.30 0.55
CA ILE A 281 7.97 -22.15 0.61
C ILE A 281 8.49 -21.62 -0.72
N GLN A 282 9.28 -20.54 -0.63
CA GLN A 282 9.92 -19.90 -1.77
C GLN A 282 11.44 -20.07 -1.67
N ILE A 283 12.04 -20.71 -2.65
CA ILE A 283 13.48 -20.99 -2.70
C ILE A 283 14.08 -20.16 -3.83
N ARG A 284 15.18 -19.46 -3.55
CA ARG A 284 15.89 -18.64 -4.55
C ARG A 284 17.33 -18.36 -4.10
N THR A 285 18.18 -17.94 -5.03
CA THR A 285 19.53 -17.46 -4.67
C THR A 285 19.50 -16.02 -4.14
N SER A 286 20.59 -15.57 -3.53
CA SER A 286 20.82 -14.17 -3.12
C SER A 286 20.64 -13.20 -4.30
N GLN A 287 21.20 -13.54 -5.47
CA GLN A 287 21.02 -12.78 -6.71
C GLN A 287 19.55 -12.70 -7.16
N MET A 288 18.84 -13.83 -7.13
CA MET A 288 17.41 -13.87 -7.45
C MET A 288 16.57 -13.08 -6.43
N ASP A 289 16.95 -13.08 -5.14
CA ASP A 289 16.27 -12.28 -4.12
C ASP A 289 16.49 -10.77 -4.36
N MET A 290 17.72 -10.36 -4.68
CA MET A 290 18.02 -8.96 -5.03
C MET A 290 17.18 -8.49 -6.22
N LEU A 291 17.06 -9.29 -7.29
CA LEU A 291 16.20 -8.97 -8.44
C LEU A 291 14.71 -8.95 -8.06
N ALA A 292 14.28 -9.88 -7.22
CA ALA A 292 12.89 -9.97 -6.79
C ALA A 292 12.46 -8.83 -5.85
N VAL A 293 13.39 -8.31 -5.04
CA VAL A 293 13.16 -7.21 -4.09
C VAL A 293 13.35 -5.86 -4.78
N GLY A 294 14.42 -5.70 -5.56
CA GLY A 294 14.76 -4.45 -6.25
C GLY A 294 13.97 -4.20 -7.53
N GLY A 295 13.23 -5.21 -8.04
CA GLY A 295 12.42 -5.11 -9.25
C GLY A 295 13.21 -4.63 -10.47
N THR A 296 12.50 -4.10 -11.46
CA THR A 296 13.11 -3.42 -12.62
C THR A 296 14.00 -2.25 -12.21
N ALA A 297 13.75 -1.58 -11.08
CA ALA A 297 14.62 -0.49 -10.61
C ALA A 297 16.09 -0.91 -10.38
N SER A 298 16.34 -2.16 -9.96
CA SER A 298 17.71 -2.71 -9.85
C SER A 298 18.40 -2.96 -11.20
N HIS A 299 17.62 -3.11 -12.28
CA HIS A 299 18.13 -3.41 -13.63
C HIS A 299 18.04 -2.20 -14.59
N SER A 300 17.14 -1.25 -14.32
CA SER A 300 16.90 -0.01 -15.05
C SER A 300 17.89 1.09 -14.69
N LEU A 301 18.53 1.03 -13.52
CA LEU A 301 19.68 1.87 -13.20
C LEU A 301 20.91 1.56 -14.09
N TYR A 302 20.95 0.40 -14.77
CA TYR A 302 22.06 0.03 -15.65
C TYR A 302 21.70 -0.07 -17.13
N LYS A 303 20.42 -0.17 -17.48
CA LYS A 303 19.93 0.00 -18.86
C LYS A 303 18.73 0.92 -18.84
N GLY A 304 18.94 2.18 -19.18
CA GLY A 304 17.86 3.11 -19.48
C GLY A 304 16.89 2.47 -20.47
N GLY A 305 15.64 2.27 -20.07
CA GLY A 305 14.65 1.62 -20.91
C GLY A 305 13.56 0.91 -20.15
N PHE A 306 12.53 1.66 -19.75
CA PHE A 306 11.16 1.18 -19.85
C PHE A 306 10.29 2.29 -20.40
N THR A 307 10.36 2.39 -21.72
CA THR A 307 9.36 2.81 -22.71
C THR A 307 10.16 2.94 -24.01
N ASP A 308 9.68 2.37 -25.11
CA ASP A 308 10.26 2.67 -26.43
C ASP A 308 10.43 4.20 -26.52
N PRO A 309 11.64 4.75 -26.78
CA PRO A 309 11.87 6.19 -26.78
C PRO A 309 10.88 6.96 -27.65
N GLU A 310 10.42 6.33 -28.74
CA GLU A 310 9.41 6.89 -29.63
C GLU A 310 8.00 6.80 -29.04
N GLU A 311 7.66 5.71 -28.33
CA GLU A 311 6.38 5.57 -27.63
C GLU A 311 6.28 6.50 -26.41
N ALA A 312 7.36 6.69 -25.66
CA ALA A 312 7.46 7.64 -24.55
C ALA A 312 7.30 9.08 -25.04
N LYS A 313 7.98 9.43 -26.14
CA LYS A 313 7.91 10.75 -26.78
C LYS A 313 6.53 11.00 -27.36
N ARG A 314 5.91 9.97 -27.97
CA ARG A 314 4.53 10.02 -28.47
C ARG A 314 3.52 10.16 -27.34
N LEU A 315 3.60 9.37 -26.26
CA LEU A 315 2.75 9.52 -25.08
C LEU A 315 2.91 10.90 -24.45
N LYS A 316 4.15 11.38 -24.27
CA LYS A 316 4.46 12.71 -23.75
C LYS A 316 3.85 13.81 -24.61
N THR A 317 3.85 13.65 -25.93
CA THR A 317 3.27 14.62 -26.86
C THR A 317 1.75 14.61 -26.79
N ILE A 318 1.14 13.42 -26.80
CA ILE A 318 -0.32 13.24 -26.68
C ILE A 318 -0.83 13.77 -25.35
N MET A 319 -0.11 13.50 -24.24
CA MET A 319 -0.53 13.89 -22.91
C MET A 319 -0.23 15.37 -22.62
N LEU A 320 0.79 15.98 -23.25
CA LEU A 320 0.98 17.44 -23.22
C LEU A 320 -0.13 18.13 -23.99
N ALA A 321 -0.46 17.62 -25.18
CA ALA A 321 -1.60 18.11 -25.97
C ALA A 321 -2.92 17.90 -25.21
N ALA A 322 -3.10 16.80 -24.49
CA ALA A 322 -4.29 16.55 -23.68
C ALA A 322 -4.35 17.46 -22.44
N ALA A 323 -3.23 17.73 -21.78
CA ALA A 323 -3.14 18.66 -20.65
C ALA A 323 -3.38 20.11 -21.11
N GLU A 324 -2.87 20.48 -22.27
CA GLU A 324 -3.10 21.77 -22.92
C GLU A 324 -4.57 21.90 -23.37
N LEU A 325 -5.15 20.83 -23.94
CA LEU A 325 -6.58 20.76 -24.28
C LEU A 325 -7.47 20.79 -23.03
N ALA A 326 -7.07 20.14 -21.94
CA ALA A 326 -7.78 20.19 -20.66
C ALA A 326 -7.70 21.59 -20.03
N ALA A 327 -6.53 22.24 -20.07
CA ALA A 327 -6.34 23.61 -19.61
C ALA A 327 -7.11 24.64 -20.46
N LEU A 328 -7.23 24.40 -21.78
CA LEU A 328 -8.08 25.16 -22.70
C LEU A 328 -9.57 24.93 -22.43
N ARG A 329 -9.99 23.68 -22.21
CA ARG A 329 -11.39 23.35 -21.87
C ARG A 329 -11.80 23.83 -20.48
N LEU A 330 -10.86 23.93 -19.54
CA LEU A 330 -11.08 24.53 -18.22
C LEU A 330 -11.29 26.05 -18.29
N LYS A 331 -10.89 26.73 -19.37
CA LYS A 331 -11.18 28.15 -19.60
C LYS A 331 -12.55 28.42 -20.23
N ASP A 332 -13.14 27.44 -20.92
CA ASP A 332 -14.36 27.60 -21.73
C ASP A 332 -15.50 26.62 -21.35
N LEU A 333 -15.54 26.12 -20.11
CA LEU A 333 -16.63 25.26 -19.64
C LEU A 333 -17.79 26.11 -19.05
N PRO A 334 -18.93 26.25 -19.73
CA PRO A 334 -20.16 26.59 -19.04
C PRO A 334 -20.60 25.40 -18.18
N ASN A 335 -20.86 25.65 -16.90
CA ASN A 335 -21.46 24.69 -15.97
C ASN A 335 -22.77 24.13 -16.54
N SER A 336 -22.73 22.91 -17.07
CA SER A 336 -23.92 22.07 -17.35
C SER A 336 -23.46 20.68 -17.77
N ASN A 337 -24.12 19.57 -17.49
CA ASN A 337 -25.22 19.26 -16.59
C ASN A 337 -25.28 17.72 -16.55
N HIS A 338 -25.09 17.09 -15.38
CA HIS A 338 -25.58 15.74 -15.06
C HIS A 338 -25.70 15.61 -13.53
N LYS A 339 -26.44 16.52 -12.89
CA LYS A 339 -26.67 16.54 -11.43
C LYS A 339 -28.08 17.05 -11.04
N GLY A 340 -29.09 16.82 -11.87
CA GLY A 340 -30.40 17.46 -11.70
C GLY A 340 -31.20 17.12 -10.43
N ILE A 341 -30.74 16.21 -9.56
CA ILE A 341 -31.46 15.84 -8.33
C ILE A 341 -30.60 15.96 -7.06
N GLU A 342 -29.28 15.75 -7.13
CA GLU A 342 -28.38 15.90 -5.97
C GLU A 342 -27.83 17.33 -5.77
N MET A 343 -27.68 18.13 -6.83
CA MET A 343 -27.16 19.52 -6.71
C MET A 343 -28.09 20.41 -5.90
N ASP A 344 -29.42 20.16 -5.97
CA ASP A 344 -30.43 20.94 -5.26
C ASP A 344 -30.38 20.73 -3.74
N GLN A 345 -29.87 19.59 -3.24
CA GLN A 345 -29.72 19.39 -1.79
C GLN A 345 -28.43 20.00 -1.24
N ARG A 346 -27.31 19.89 -1.97
CA ARG A 346 -25.99 20.38 -1.49
C ARG A 346 -25.93 21.91 -1.46
N ASP A 347 -26.43 22.56 -2.51
CA ASP A 347 -26.58 24.02 -2.55
C ASP A 347 -27.58 24.54 -1.52
N ARG A 348 -28.56 23.72 -1.11
CA ARG A 348 -29.50 24.09 -0.03
C ARG A 348 -28.80 24.09 1.32
N VAL A 349 -27.96 23.10 1.63
CA VAL A 349 -27.24 23.06 2.91
C VAL A 349 -26.24 24.21 3.01
N PHE A 350 -25.48 24.51 1.94
CA PHE A 350 -24.58 25.65 1.94
C PHE A 350 -25.33 26.98 2.13
N ARG A 351 -26.44 27.19 1.40
CA ARG A 351 -27.29 28.39 1.56
C ARG A 351 -28.04 28.46 2.90
N LEU A 352 -28.19 27.35 3.62
CA LEU A 352 -28.76 27.33 4.96
C LEU A 352 -27.72 27.78 6.01
N LEU A 353 -26.43 27.55 5.74
CA LEU A 353 -25.33 27.94 6.60
C LEU A 353 -24.85 29.37 6.31
N ASP A 354 -24.78 29.77 5.04
CA ASP A 354 -24.49 31.14 4.59
C ASP A 354 -25.73 32.04 4.79
N LYS A 355 -25.94 32.49 6.03
CA LYS A 355 -27.12 33.28 6.41
C LYS A 355 -27.08 34.69 5.80
N ASN A 356 -25.87 35.25 5.64
CA ASN A 356 -25.70 36.60 5.12
C ASN A 356 -25.68 36.65 3.57
N GLY A 357 -25.53 35.50 2.91
CA GLY A 357 -25.54 35.35 1.45
C GLY A 357 -24.26 35.83 0.76
N ASP A 358 -23.13 35.91 1.47
CA ASP A 358 -21.86 36.42 0.95
C ASP A 358 -21.07 35.37 0.14
N GLY A 359 -21.57 34.13 0.09
CA GLY A 359 -20.95 33.03 -0.63
C GLY A 359 -19.84 32.30 0.14
N ARG A 360 -19.69 32.59 1.43
CA ARG A 360 -18.77 31.94 2.37
C ARG A 360 -19.53 31.60 3.65
N ILE A 361 -19.03 30.63 4.42
CA ILE A 361 -19.56 30.34 5.75
C ILE A 361 -18.53 30.82 6.77
N SER A 362 -18.89 31.85 7.53
CA SER A 362 -18.08 32.37 8.62
C SER A 362 -18.11 31.45 9.85
N ILE A 363 -17.17 31.65 10.78
CA ILE A 363 -17.15 30.88 12.04
C ILE A 363 -18.39 31.20 12.88
N GLU A 364 -18.86 32.44 12.84
CA GLU A 364 -20.07 32.88 13.52
C GLU A 364 -21.31 32.14 12.97
N GLU A 365 -21.45 32.04 11.66
CA GLU A 365 -22.56 31.32 11.01
C GLU A 365 -22.51 29.81 11.28
N LEU A 366 -21.32 29.22 11.23
CA LEU A 366 -21.14 27.80 11.56
C LEU A 366 -21.45 27.52 13.04
N THR A 367 -21.03 28.40 13.94
CA THR A 367 -21.29 28.29 15.39
C THR A 367 -22.77 28.38 15.70
N GLU A 368 -23.47 29.34 15.10
CA GLU A 368 -24.91 29.53 15.33
C GLU A 368 -25.71 28.29 14.90
N VAL A 369 -25.38 27.69 13.75
CA VAL A 369 -26.06 26.47 13.28
C VAL A 369 -25.71 25.25 14.13
N MET A 370 -24.48 25.14 14.63
CA MET A 370 -24.11 24.04 15.53
C MET A 370 -24.81 24.13 16.89
N GLU A 371 -24.95 25.35 17.45
CA GLU A 371 -25.72 25.59 18.66
C GLU A 371 -27.22 25.29 18.48
N GLU A 372 -27.81 25.65 17.33
CA GLU A 372 -29.19 25.30 16.98
C GLU A 372 -29.41 23.77 16.89
N LEU A 373 -28.38 23.01 16.50
CA LEU A 373 -28.41 21.54 16.42
C LEU A 373 -28.03 20.85 17.74
N GLY A 374 -27.79 21.61 18.80
CA GLY A 374 -27.49 21.09 20.14
C GLY A 374 -26.03 20.69 20.38
N ALA A 375 -25.11 21.13 19.52
CA ALA A 375 -23.67 20.98 19.71
C ALA A 375 -23.07 22.26 20.36
N PRO A 376 -22.08 22.14 21.26
CA PRO A 376 -21.41 23.29 21.86
C PRO A 376 -20.62 24.08 20.80
N GLY A 377 -20.63 25.42 20.91
CA GLY A 377 -19.93 26.30 19.97
C GLY A 377 -18.40 26.16 19.90
N GLU A 378 -17.79 25.40 20.82
CA GLU A 378 -16.37 25.00 20.72
C GLU A 378 -16.14 24.02 19.56
N ASP A 379 -17.08 23.11 19.30
CA ASP A 379 -17.02 22.13 18.21
C ASP A 379 -17.04 22.80 16.82
N ALA A 380 -17.66 23.99 16.72
CA ALA A 380 -17.68 24.79 15.49
C ALA A 380 -16.30 25.36 15.14
N ARG A 381 -15.49 25.70 16.15
CA ARG A 381 -14.12 26.18 15.93
C ARG A 381 -13.22 25.05 15.46
N GLU A 382 -13.35 23.88 16.08
CA GLU A 382 -12.63 22.69 15.63
C GLU A 382 -13.05 22.30 14.21
N MET A 383 -14.35 22.29 13.92
CA MET A 383 -14.84 22.03 12.57
C MET A 383 -14.32 23.06 11.57
N MET A 384 -14.34 24.36 11.89
CA MET A 384 -13.78 25.38 11.01
C MET A 384 -12.30 25.15 10.71
N LEU A 385 -11.48 24.88 11.73
CA LEU A 385 -10.05 24.58 11.57
C LEU A 385 -9.80 23.33 10.71
N LEU A 386 -10.72 22.37 10.72
CA LEU A 386 -10.62 21.15 9.91
C LEU A 386 -11.04 21.35 8.45
N LEU A 387 -11.92 22.33 8.17
CA LEU A 387 -12.52 22.54 6.85
C LEU A 387 -11.89 23.68 6.07
N ASP A 388 -11.38 24.69 6.76
CA ASP A 388 -10.69 25.86 6.22
C ASP A 388 -9.28 25.46 5.75
N SER A 389 -9.21 24.92 4.53
CA SER A 389 -8.00 24.34 3.96
C SER A 389 -6.96 25.40 3.62
N ASN A 390 -7.38 26.64 3.38
CA ASN A 390 -6.52 27.76 3.06
C ASN A 390 -6.24 28.67 4.28
N SER A 391 -6.85 28.38 5.43
CA SER A 391 -6.74 29.14 6.68
C SER A 391 -7.14 30.61 6.53
N ASP A 392 -8.14 30.90 5.68
CA ASP A 392 -8.62 32.26 5.42
C ASP A 392 -9.71 32.73 6.42
N GLY A 393 -10.11 31.85 7.35
CA GLY A 393 -11.09 32.10 8.40
C GLY A 393 -12.54 31.88 7.97
N SER A 394 -12.78 31.34 6.78
CA SER A 394 -14.12 31.09 6.23
C SER A 394 -14.15 29.83 5.37
N LEU A 395 -15.32 29.22 5.19
CA LEU A 395 -15.48 28.09 4.27
C LEU A 395 -16.04 28.56 2.94
N SER A 396 -15.26 28.41 1.88
CA SER A 396 -15.75 28.57 0.53
C SER A 396 -16.70 27.43 0.13
N SER A 397 -17.54 27.68 -0.89
CA SER A 397 -18.40 26.64 -1.49
C SER A 397 -17.61 25.40 -1.93
N ASP A 398 -16.39 25.59 -2.44
CA ASP A 398 -15.51 24.49 -2.85
C ASP A 398 -14.97 23.68 -1.67
N GLU A 399 -14.63 24.33 -0.55
CA GLU A 399 -14.19 23.65 0.69
C GLU A 399 -15.34 22.87 1.32
N PHE A 400 -16.54 23.45 1.31
CA PHE A 400 -17.73 22.80 1.84
C PHE A 400 -18.17 21.59 0.99
N ASP A 401 -18.11 21.67 -0.35
CA ASP A 401 -18.40 20.51 -1.22
C ASP A 401 -17.35 19.40 -1.05
N LYS A 402 -16.06 19.75 -0.90
CA LYS A 402 -15.02 18.77 -0.56
C LYS A 402 -15.31 18.08 0.76
N PHE A 403 -15.70 18.83 1.78
CA PHE A 403 -16.07 18.27 3.07
C PHE A 403 -17.25 17.30 2.98
N GLN A 404 -18.34 17.69 2.32
CA GLN A 404 -19.51 16.82 2.17
C GLN A 404 -19.15 15.50 1.46
N LYS A 405 -18.35 15.58 0.38
CA LYS A 405 -17.83 14.39 -0.30
C LYS A 405 -17.01 13.51 0.64
N GLN A 406 -16.14 14.10 1.45
CA GLN A 406 -15.32 13.36 2.42
C GLN A 406 -16.17 12.65 3.47
N VAL A 407 -17.18 13.31 4.04
CA VAL A 407 -18.11 12.70 5.01
C VAL A 407 -18.87 11.53 4.39
N GLU A 408 -19.35 11.69 3.15
CA GLU A 408 -20.04 10.63 2.43
C GLU A 408 -19.12 9.42 2.20
N ILE A 409 -17.85 9.65 1.84
CA ILE A 409 -16.84 8.58 1.68
C ILE A 409 -16.65 7.82 2.98
N VAL A 410 -16.42 8.53 4.08
CA VAL A 410 -16.17 7.94 5.41
C VAL A 410 -17.35 7.08 5.82
N ARG A 411 -18.57 7.60 5.71
CA ARG A 411 -19.80 6.86 6.03
C ARG A 411 -19.94 5.60 5.16
N ASN A 412 -19.67 5.71 3.86
CA ASN A 412 -19.72 4.58 2.93
C ASN A 412 -18.61 3.55 3.19
N LEU A 413 -17.46 3.95 3.74
CA LEU A 413 -16.40 3.02 4.16
C LEU A 413 -16.84 2.22 5.39
N GLU A 414 -17.45 2.86 6.38
CA GLU A 414 -17.93 2.19 7.60
C GLU A 414 -19.01 1.15 7.29
N VAL A 415 -20.00 1.51 6.47
CA VAL A 415 -21.04 0.58 6.02
C VAL A 415 -20.43 -0.61 5.26
N ARG A 416 -19.40 -0.37 4.44
CA ARG A 416 -18.70 -1.45 3.71
C ARG A 416 -17.87 -2.32 4.64
N ASP A 417 -17.21 -1.76 5.65
CA ASP A 417 -16.45 -2.54 6.63
C ASP A 417 -17.36 -3.51 7.39
N ASP A 418 -18.55 -3.06 7.79
CA ASP A 418 -19.56 -3.92 8.41
C ASP A 418 -20.03 -5.05 7.50
N GLN A 419 -20.23 -4.76 6.21
CA GLN A 419 -20.58 -5.78 5.20
C GLN A 419 -19.44 -6.80 5.05
N PHE A 420 -18.21 -6.33 4.93
CA PHE A 420 -17.02 -7.17 4.80
C PHE A 420 -16.80 -8.05 6.03
N LYS A 421 -17.00 -7.51 7.23
CA LYS A 421 -16.97 -8.26 8.48
C LYS A 421 -18.01 -9.39 8.47
N LYS A 422 -19.26 -9.12 8.07
CA LYS A 422 -20.30 -10.17 7.97
C LYS A 422 -19.91 -11.27 6.98
N MET A 423 -19.40 -10.89 5.81
CA MET A 423 -18.92 -11.87 4.82
C MET A 423 -17.75 -12.70 5.35
N LEU A 424 -16.85 -12.10 6.13
CA LEU A 424 -15.74 -12.79 6.77
C LEU A 424 -16.21 -13.76 7.85
N ASP A 425 -17.19 -13.36 8.65
CA ASP A 425 -17.80 -14.18 9.69
C ASP A 425 -18.45 -15.44 9.11
N GLU A 426 -19.26 -15.26 8.05
CA GLU A 426 -19.87 -16.35 7.30
C GLU A 426 -18.84 -17.30 6.68
N LYS A 427 -17.77 -16.76 6.08
CA LYS A 427 -16.78 -17.56 5.35
C LYS A 427 -15.79 -18.28 6.25
N LEU A 428 -15.38 -17.67 7.36
CA LEU A 428 -14.26 -18.13 8.17
C LEU A 428 -14.66 -19.02 9.35
N HIS A 429 -15.96 -19.18 9.65
CA HIS A 429 -16.55 -19.98 10.73
C HIS A 429 -15.66 -20.05 11.99
N PRO A 430 -15.89 -19.21 13.03
CA PRO A 430 -15.01 -19.18 14.18
C PRO A 430 -14.82 -20.58 14.77
N ALA A 431 -13.58 -21.07 14.70
CA ALA A 431 -13.16 -22.19 15.52
C ALA A 431 -13.31 -21.75 16.99
N GLU A 432 -14.31 -22.33 17.64
CA GLU A 432 -14.64 -22.24 19.06
C GLU A 432 -15.08 -20.85 19.59
N GLU A 433 -16.37 -20.78 19.90
CA GLU A 433 -17.00 -19.76 20.73
C GLU A 433 -16.32 -19.64 22.10
N SER A 434 -16.39 -18.43 22.67
CA SER A 434 -16.11 -18.07 24.07
C SER A 434 -14.66 -17.70 24.43
N GLY A 435 -14.31 -16.42 24.25
CA GLY A 435 -13.19 -15.81 24.98
C GLY A 435 -12.57 -14.61 24.28
N LEU A 436 -12.27 -14.73 22.98
CA LEU A 436 -11.50 -13.71 22.25
C LEU A 436 -12.31 -12.44 21.97
N ILE A 437 -13.58 -12.56 21.54
CA ILE A 437 -14.44 -11.41 21.23
C ILE A 437 -14.64 -10.49 22.46
N GLN A 438 -14.66 -11.04 23.68
CA GLN A 438 -14.81 -10.26 24.92
C GLN A 438 -13.54 -9.54 25.36
N VAL A 439 -12.35 -10.12 25.13
CA VAL A 439 -11.08 -9.43 25.38
C VAL A 439 -10.91 -8.26 24.41
N TYR A 440 -11.30 -8.45 23.15
CA TYR A 440 -11.18 -7.43 22.11
C TYR A 440 -12.18 -6.27 22.21
N SER A 441 -13.41 -6.51 22.68
CA SER A 441 -14.37 -5.44 23.03
C SER A 441 -13.78 -4.46 24.06
N LYS A 442 -12.91 -4.94 24.95
CA LYS A 442 -12.30 -4.17 26.04
C LYS A 442 -11.12 -3.31 25.57
N GLU A 443 -10.31 -3.81 24.64
CA GLU A 443 -9.28 -2.99 23.96
C GLU A 443 -9.92 -1.94 23.02
N PHE A 444 -11.08 -2.27 22.43
CA PHE A 444 -11.85 -1.37 21.56
C PHE A 444 -12.37 -0.11 22.26
N GLY A 445 -12.92 -0.27 23.47
CA GLY A 445 -13.43 0.87 24.26
C GLY A 445 -12.35 1.88 24.63
N ASN A 446 -11.09 1.44 24.72
CA ASN A 446 -9.98 2.30 25.13
C ASN A 446 -9.31 3.04 23.96
N ARG A 447 -9.44 2.56 22.70
CA ARG A 447 -8.82 3.19 21.51
C ARG A 447 -9.76 4.11 20.72
N LEU A 448 -11.07 3.99 20.92
CA LEU A 448 -12.05 4.92 20.35
C LEU A 448 -12.35 6.12 21.28
N ALA A 449 -12.00 6.01 22.56
CA ALA A 449 -12.20 7.05 23.58
C ALA A 449 -10.97 7.96 23.77
N SER A 450 -9.92 7.75 22.98
CA SER A 450 -8.67 8.52 22.93
C SER A 450 -8.45 8.99 21.50
#